data_AF-A0A1G8PZB4-F1
#
_entry.id   AF-A0A1G8PZB4-F1
#
_cell.length_a   1.000
_cell.length_b   1.000
_cell.length_c   1.000
_cell.angle_alpha   90.00
_cell.angle_beta   90.00
_cell.angle_gamma   90.00
#
_symmetry.space_group_name_H-M   'P 1'
#
loop_
_entity.id
_entity.type
_entity.pdbx_description
1 polymer ?
#
loop_
_entity_poly.entity_id
_entity_poly.type
_entity_poly.pdbx_seq_one_letter_code
_entity_poly.pdbx_strand_id
1 'polypeptide(L)'
;MQCYIIFQPGYVYGALEKAIAVLIIACPCALGLATPTSVMVGSGRASQLGLLFKEGRFLELLGETSIVALDKTGTITKGEPRVTDIYVKHIRENAFLEVVGAVENTQPTL
;
A
#
# COMPACT_ATOMS: atom_id res chain seq x y z
N MET A 1 -14.61 -14.53 59.30
CA MET A 1 -14.99 -13.10 59.30
C MET A 1 -14.67 -12.55 57.92
N GLN A 2 -15.57 -12.51 56.95
CA GLN A 2 -17.01 -12.66 56.99
C GLN A 2 -17.42 -13.13 55.58
N CYS A 3 -17.99 -14.32 55.45
CA CYS A 3 -18.72 -14.79 54.26
C CYS A 3 -20.02 -13.98 54.06
N TYR A 4 -19.97 -12.65 54.21
CA TYR A 4 -21.12 -11.75 54.15
C TYR A 4 -21.55 -11.42 52.72
N ILE A 5 -20.64 -11.57 51.77
CA ILE A 5 -20.87 -11.21 50.36
C ILE A 5 -21.70 -12.28 49.64
N ILE A 6 -21.70 -13.53 50.12
CA ILE A 6 -22.39 -14.65 49.44
C ILE A 6 -23.88 -14.73 49.80
N PHE A 7 -24.31 -14.15 50.94
CA PHE A 7 -25.64 -14.42 51.51
C PHE A 7 -26.36 -13.18 52.05
N GLN A 8 -26.19 -12.00 51.44
CA GLN A 8 -27.10 -10.87 51.69
C GLN A 8 -28.14 -10.79 50.55
N PRO A 9 -29.34 -11.38 50.71
CA PRO A 9 -30.44 -11.20 49.76
C PRO A 9 -30.87 -9.73 49.78
N GLY A 10 -30.30 -8.93 48.87
CA GLY A 10 -30.53 -7.48 48.80
C GLY A 10 -29.43 -6.68 48.09
N TYR A 11 -28.22 -7.23 47.90
CA TYR A 11 -27.10 -6.52 47.25
C TYR A 11 -27.04 -6.62 45.71
N VAL A 12 -28.13 -7.07 45.07
CA VAL A 12 -28.24 -7.18 43.61
C VAL A 12 -28.01 -5.83 42.92
N TYR A 13 -28.42 -4.72 43.55
CA TYR A 13 -28.26 -3.38 43.00
C TYR A 13 -26.78 -2.97 42.87
N GLY A 14 -25.99 -3.17 43.93
CA GLY A 14 -24.57 -2.81 43.93
C GLY A 14 -23.74 -3.69 42.99
N ALA A 15 -24.06 -4.98 42.87
CA ALA A 15 -23.41 -5.87 41.91
C ALA A 15 -23.73 -5.47 40.45
N LEU A 16 -24.98 -5.10 40.16
CA LEU A 16 -25.39 -4.63 38.82
C LEU A 16 -24.71 -3.30 38.46
N GLU A 17 -24.62 -2.37 39.41
CA GLU A 17 -23.95 -1.07 39.24
C GLU A 17 -22.48 -1.27 38.84
N LYS A 18 -21.74 -2.11 39.58
CA LYS A 18 -20.33 -2.38 39.28
C LYS A 18 -20.16 -3.14 37.97
N ALA A 19 -21.07 -4.07 37.63
CA ALA A 19 -21.03 -4.79 36.36
C ALA A 19 -21.20 -3.85 35.15
N ILE A 20 -22.16 -2.92 35.20
CA ILE A 20 -22.38 -1.94 34.13
C ILE A 20 -21.19 -0.98 33.99
N ALA A 21 -20.63 -0.53 35.12
CA ALA A 21 -19.47 0.37 35.11
C ALA A 21 -18.27 -0.26 34.38
N VAL A 22 -17.97 -1.54 34.63
CA VAL A 22 -16.88 -2.26 33.94
C VAL A 22 -17.15 -2.37 32.44
N LEU A 23 -18.39 -2.63 32.04
CA LEU A 23 -18.79 -2.78 30.64
C LEU A 23 -18.61 -1.47 29.84
N ILE A 24 -18.93 -0.32 30.46
CA ILE A 24 -18.75 1.00 29.86
C ILE A 24 -17.27 1.35 29.71
N ILE A 25 -16.48 1.11 30.77
CA ILE A 25 -15.04 1.40 30.76
C ILE A 25 -14.29 0.50 29.78
N ALA A 26 -14.76 -0.73 29.56
CA ALA A 26 -14.17 -1.67 28.62
C ALA A 26 -14.37 -1.29 27.15
N CYS A 27 -15.28 -0.36 26.82
CA CYS A 27 -15.56 -0.02 25.43
C CYS A 27 -14.35 0.68 24.76
N PRO A 28 -13.69 0.07 23.76
CA PRO A 28 -12.42 0.56 23.23
C PRO A 28 -12.64 1.58 22.09
N CYS A 29 -13.46 2.61 22.32
CA CYS A 29 -13.88 3.57 21.28
C CYS A 29 -12.69 4.21 20.52
N ALA A 30 -11.59 4.47 21.21
CA ALA A 30 -10.38 5.03 20.61
C ALA A 30 -9.64 4.04 19.69
N LEU A 31 -9.69 2.74 20.03
CA LEU A 31 -9.00 1.69 19.27
C LEU A 31 -9.57 1.57 17.85
N GLY A 32 -10.91 1.64 17.72
CA GLY A 32 -11.60 1.50 16.43
C GLY A 32 -11.31 2.65 15.45
N LEU A 33 -10.98 3.83 15.96
CA LEU A 33 -10.64 5.00 15.13
C LEU A 33 -9.14 5.20 14.92
N ALA A 34 -8.28 4.61 15.74
CA ALA A 34 -6.83 4.78 15.65
C ALA A 34 -6.27 4.36 14.27
N THR A 35 -6.68 3.19 13.76
CA THR A 35 -6.24 2.68 12.46
C THR A 35 -6.75 3.51 11.28
N PRO A 36 -8.07 3.77 11.11
CA PRO A 36 -8.55 4.52 9.94
C PRO A 36 -8.05 5.97 9.92
N THR A 37 -7.87 6.61 11.07
CA THR A 37 -7.30 7.97 11.13
C THR A 37 -5.85 7.99 10.68
N SER A 38 -5.04 7.03 11.12
CA SER A 38 -3.63 6.90 10.72
C SER A 38 -3.48 6.63 9.22
N VAL A 39 -4.31 5.74 8.67
CA VAL A 39 -4.29 5.41 7.23
C VAL A 39 -4.77 6.59 6.38
N MET A 40 -5.82 7.29 6.80
CA MET A 40 -6.35 8.44 6.07
C MET A 40 -5.36 9.60 6.05
N VAL A 41 -4.78 9.98 7.19
CA VAL A 41 -3.78 11.05 7.26
C VAL A 41 -2.48 10.64 6.55
N GLY A 42 -2.05 9.39 6.72
CA GLY A 42 -0.84 8.86 6.08
C GLY A 42 -0.91 8.86 4.55
N SER A 43 -2.02 8.37 3.99
CA SER A 43 -2.26 8.40 2.54
C SER A 43 -2.40 9.83 1.98
N GLY A 44 -3.03 10.73 2.73
CA GLY A 44 -3.10 12.15 2.38
C GLY A 44 -1.70 12.79 2.29
N ARG A 45 -0.82 12.50 3.26
CA ARG A 45 0.56 12.98 3.22
C ARG A 45 1.37 12.36 2.09
N ALA A 46 1.17 11.07 1.81
CA ALA A 46 1.84 10.39 0.71
C ALA A 46 1.47 10.95 -0.66
N SER A 47 0.20 11.32 -0.86
CA SER A 47 -0.27 11.96 -2.10
C SER A 47 0.44 13.30 -2.36
N GLN A 48 0.72 14.08 -1.31
CA GLN A 48 1.52 15.31 -1.43
C GLN A 48 2.98 15.06 -1.86
N LEU A 49 3.48 13.84 -1.70
CA LEU A 49 4.81 13.40 -2.12
C LEU A 49 4.78 12.69 -3.49
N GLY A 50 3.63 12.67 -4.17
CA GLY A 50 3.46 11.98 -5.46
C GLY A 50 3.28 10.47 -5.36
N LEU A 51 3.00 9.94 -4.15
CA LEU A 51 2.73 8.53 -3.92
C LEU A 51 1.22 8.31 -3.80
N LEU A 52 0.63 7.55 -4.72
CA LEU A 52 -0.80 7.27 -4.74
C LEU A 52 -1.08 5.85 -4.22
N PHE A 53 -1.82 5.78 -3.11
CA PHE A 53 -2.32 4.52 -2.57
C PHE A 53 -3.80 4.35 -2.90
N LYS A 54 -4.13 3.27 -3.62
CA LYS A 54 -5.52 2.97 -4.02
C LYS A 54 -6.37 2.49 -2.85
N GLU A 55 -5.77 1.70 -1.95
CA GLU A 55 -6.43 1.14 -0.77
C GLU A 55 -5.54 1.28 0.46
N GLY A 56 -6.15 1.50 1.63
CA GLY A 56 -5.43 1.69 2.89
C GLY A 56 -4.58 0.49 3.33
N ARG A 57 -4.98 -0.73 2.97
CA ARG A 57 -4.26 -1.98 3.29
C ARG A 57 -2.85 -2.01 2.68
N PHE A 58 -2.64 -1.36 1.53
CA PHE A 58 -1.30 -1.29 0.94
C PHE A 58 -0.33 -0.47 1.79
N LEU A 59 -0.83 0.56 2.49
CA LEU A 59 -0.01 1.38 3.37
C LEU A 59 0.48 0.57 4.60
N GLU A 60 -0.37 -0.33 5.11
CA GLU A 60 -0.02 -1.27 6.18
C GLU A 60 0.99 -2.31 5.70
N LEU A 61 0.70 -2.97 4.56
CA LEU A 61 1.57 -4.00 3.96
C LEU A 61 2.95 -3.45 3.58
N LEU A 62 3.03 -2.21 3.12
CA LEU A 62 4.30 -1.57 2.78
C LEU A 62 5.21 -1.40 4.00
N GLY A 63 4.65 -1.22 5.20
CA GLY A 63 5.42 -1.18 6.45
C GLY A 63 6.12 -2.50 6.77
N GLU A 64 5.56 -3.63 6.32
CA GLU A 64 6.10 -4.98 6.53
C GLU A 64 6.94 -5.48 5.33
N THR A 65 6.85 -4.80 4.18
CA THR A 65 7.50 -5.24 2.95
C THR A 65 9.01 -5.01 3.02
N SER A 66 9.79 -6.08 2.85
CA SER A 66 11.26 -6.04 2.89
C SER A 66 11.93 -6.11 1.52
N ILE A 67 11.19 -6.57 0.50
CA ILE A 67 11.72 -6.83 -0.84
C ILE A 67 10.93 -6.01 -1.85
N VAL A 68 11.64 -5.30 -2.71
CA VAL A 68 11.05 -4.55 -3.83
C VAL A 68 11.57 -5.14 -5.14
N ALA A 69 10.66 -5.74 -5.91
CA ALA A 69 10.94 -6.16 -7.27
C ALA A 69 10.48 -5.05 -8.22
N LEU A 70 11.41 -4.48 -8.98
CA LEU A 70 11.14 -3.44 -9.96
C LEU A 70 11.12 -4.05 -11.35
N ASP A 71 10.10 -3.72 -12.14
CA ASP A 71 10.10 -4.07 -13.56
C ASP A 71 11.14 -3.22 -14.31
N LYS A 72 11.78 -3.79 -15.33
CA LYS A 72 12.81 -3.07 -16.08
C LYS A 72 12.18 -2.10 -17.09
N THR A 73 11.23 -2.60 -17.89
CA THR A 73 10.64 -1.86 -19.00
C THR A 73 9.63 -0.85 -18.47
N GLY A 74 9.87 0.44 -18.70
CA GLY A 74 8.91 1.50 -18.33
C GLY A 74 8.90 1.92 -16.84
N THR A 75 9.55 1.17 -15.94
CA THR A 75 9.77 1.60 -14.54
C THR A 75 11.20 2.11 -14.34
N ILE A 76 12.22 1.30 -14.69
CA ILE A 76 13.63 1.73 -14.65
C ILE A 76 14.02 2.42 -15.95
N THR A 77 13.55 1.89 -17.08
CA THR A 77 13.79 2.47 -18.40
C THR A 77 12.68 3.46 -18.77
N LYS A 78 13.01 4.43 -19.63
CA LYS A 78 12.05 5.44 -20.13
C LYS A 78 10.93 4.88 -21.01
N GLY A 79 10.89 3.56 -21.25
CA GLY A 79 9.92 2.92 -22.15
C GLY A 79 10.15 3.19 -23.65
N GLU A 80 10.99 4.17 -23.99
CA GLU A 80 11.35 4.52 -25.37
C GLU A 80 12.66 3.83 -25.77
N PRO A 81 12.63 2.85 -26.69
CA PRO A 81 13.85 2.27 -27.23
C PRO A 81 14.60 3.31 -28.07
N ARG A 82 15.88 3.52 -27.76
CA ARG A 82 16.75 4.42 -28.52
C ARG A 82 17.95 3.64 -29.04
N VAL A 83 18.23 3.77 -30.34
CA VAL A 83 19.45 3.23 -30.95
C VAL A 83 20.65 3.96 -30.34
N THR A 84 21.54 3.23 -29.67
CA THR A 84 22.76 3.79 -29.05
C THR A 84 23.98 3.57 -29.92
N ASP A 85 24.12 2.39 -30.51
CA ASP A 85 25.31 1.97 -31.24
C ASP A 85 24.92 1.26 -32.53
N ILE A 86 25.64 1.55 -33.60
CA ILE A 86 25.45 0.92 -34.91
C ILE A 86 26.82 0.39 -35.35
N TYR A 87 26.92 -0.93 -35.54
CA TYR A 87 28.15 -1.58 -36.00
C TYR A 87 27.96 -2.12 -37.40
N VAL A 88 28.56 -1.48 -38.40
CA VAL A 88 28.44 -1.87 -39.82
C VAL A 88 29.84 -2.05 -40.44
N LYS A 89 30.06 -3.18 -41.13
CA LYS A 89 31.37 -3.49 -41.75
C LYS A 89 31.49 -3.16 -43.24
N HIS A 90 30.39 -3.26 -44.01
CA HIS A 90 30.45 -3.22 -45.48
C HIS A 90 29.39 -2.32 -46.15
N ILE A 91 28.55 -1.64 -45.37
CA ILE A 91 27.47 -0.77 -45.85
C ILE A 91 27.57 0.59 -45.13
N ARG A 92 27.22 1.67 -45.82
CA ARG A 92 27.12 3.01 -45.20
C ARG A 92 25.97 3.03 -44.19
N GLU A 93 26.20 3.57 -43.00
CA GLU A 93 25.22 3.61 -41.90
C GLU A 93 23.83 4.10 -42.33
N ASN A 94 23.76 5.17 -43.12
CA ASN A 94 22.47 5.70 -43.60
C ASN A 94 21.70 4.73 -44.49
N ALA A 95 22.40 3.98 -45.36
CA ALA A 95 21.76 3.00 -46.23
C ALA A 95 21.30 1.76 -45.44
N PHE A 96 22.02 1.42 -44.35
CA PHE A 96 21.60 0.35 -43.44
C PHE A 96 20.34 0.76 -42.65
N LEU A 97 20.30 1.97 -42.11
CA LEU A 97 19.15 2.50 -41.38
C LEU A 97 17.90 2.64 -42.26
N GLU A 98 18.05 2.99 -43.53
CA GLU A 98 16.94 3.08 -44.48
C GLU A 98 16.27 1.72 -44.73
N VAL A 99 17.07 0.66 -44.87
CA VAL A 99 16.57 -0.70 -45.05
C VAL A 99 15.93 -1.25 -43.77
N VAL A 100 16.58 -1.06 -42.61
CA VAL A 100 16.02 -1.49 -41.31
C VAL A 100 14.73 -0.74 -41.01
N GLY A 101 14.69 0.57 -41.27
CA GLY A 101 13.49 1.38 -41.12
C GLY A 101 12.34 0.89 -42.00
N ALA A 102 12.60 0.49 -43.25
CA ALA A 102 11.56 -0.05 -44.14
C ALA A 102 11.00 -1.40 -43.64
N VAL A 103 11.85 -2.27 -43.08
CA VAL A 103 11.44 -3.59 -42.55
C VAL A 103 10.62 -3.43 -41.26
N GLU A 104 11.10 -2.62 -40.31
CA GLU A 104 10.42 -2.39 -39.03
C GLU A 104 9.07 -1.68 -39.20
N ASN A 105 8.94 -0.78 -40.19
CA ASN A 105 7.68 -0.07 -40.46
C ASN A 105 6.55 -0.98 -40.98
N THR A 106 6.87 -2.22 -41.34
CA THR A 106 5.87 -3.22 -41.77
C THR A 106 5.38 -4.07 -40.59
N GLN A 107 6.06 -4.02 -39.44
CA GLN A 107 5.64 -4.71 -38.23
C GLN A 107 4.55 -3.88 -37.53
N PRO A 108 3.31 -4.38 -37.33
CA PRO A 108 2.33 -3.68 -36.52
C PRO A 108 2.85 -3.68 -35.07
N THR A 109 3.13 -2.48 -34.56
CA THR A 109 3.54 -2.24 -33.17
C THR A 109 2.52 -2.84 -32.20
N LEU A 110 2.99 -3.78 -31.36
CA LEU A 110 2.32 -4.19 -30.12
C LEU A 110 2.42 -3.09 -29.06
#